data_AF-A0A920SRM1-F1
#
_entry.id   AF-A0A920SRM1-F1
#
_cell.length_a   1.000
_cell.length_b   1.000
_cell.length_c   1.000
_cell.angle_alpha   90.00
_cell.angle_beta   90.00
_cell.angle_gamma   90.00
#
_symmetry.space_group_name_H-M   'P 1'
#
loop_
_entity.id
_entity.type
_entity.pdbx_description
1 polymer ?
#
loop_
_entity_poly.entity_id
_entity_poly.type
_entity_poly.pdbx_seq_one_letter_code
_entity_poly.pdbx_strand_id
1 'polypeptide(L)'
;MYALAFWMMVASFDSDISLIPVAAAFPAAYVLGYLMIFAPAGLGVREGFLIVFLSPHLGLGPSGVIAVVARLWTTLTEVVPASVFWFQHITSKRAGEELVQ
;
A
#
# COMPACT_ATOMS: atom_id res chain seq x y z
N MET A 1 -8.70 -9.69 1.06
CA MET A 1 -8.26 -9.42 -0.32
C MET A 1 -6.82 -8.89 -0.38
N TYR A 2 -6.48 -7.79 0.30
CA TYR A 2 -5.11 -7.21 0.27
C TYR A 2 -3.98 -8.16 0.69
N ALA A 3 -4.18 -8.98 1.73
CA ALA A 3 -3.17 -9.95 2.17
C ALA A 3 -2.80 -10.97 1.08
N LEU A 4 -3.80 -11.49 0.36
CA LEU A 4 -3.59 -12.43 -0.74
C LEU A 4 -2.91 -11.73 -1.94
N ALA A 5 -3.37 -10.54 -2.31
CA ALA A 5 -2.76 -9.75 -3.38
C ALA A 5 -1.30 -9.38 -3.06
N PHE A 6 -1.00 -9.06 -1.80
CA PHE A 6 0.36 -8.85 -1.33
C PHE A 6 1.20 -10.12 -1.47
N TRP A 7 0.70 -11.27 -1.01
CA TRP A 7 1.44 -12.52 -1.21
C TRP A 7 1.70 -12.82 -2.68
N MET A 8 0.72 -12.64 -3.57
CA MET A 8 0.91 -12.82 -5.02
C MET A 8 1.97 -11.87 -5.58
N MET A 9 2.02 -10.64 -5.09
CA MET A 9 3.06 -9.68 -5.46
C MET A 9 4.45 -10.19 -5.03
N VAL A 10 4.60 -10.69 -3.79
CA VAL A 10 5.89 -11.24 -3.31
C VAL A 10 6.26 -12.52 -4.08
N ALA A 11 5.28 -13.40 -4.32
CA ALA A 11 5.44 -14.65 -5.06
C ALA A 11 5.84 -14.45 -6.53
N SER A 12 5.71 -13.22 -7.06
CA SER A 12 6.20 -12.90 -8.40
C SER A 12 7.73 -12.74 -8.47
N PHE A 13 8.39 -12.52 -7.33
CA PHE A 13 9.84 -12.36 -7.22
C PHE A 13 10.55 -13.64 -6.78
N ASP A 14 9.88 -14.49 -5.99
CA ASP A 14 10.42 -15.77 -5.51
C ASP A 14 9.31 -16.82 -5.45
N SER A 15 9.62 -18.05 -5.83
CA SER A 15 8.64 -19.14 -5.98
C SER A 15 8.44 -19.96 -4.70
N ASP A 16 9.38 -19.88 -3.74
CA ASP A 16 9.38 -20.74 -2.53
C ASP A 16 8.91 -19.99 -1.26
N ILE A 17 7.79 -19.27 -1.39
CA ILE A 17 7.31 -18.37 -0.33
C ILE A 17 6.02 -18.90 0.31
N SER A 18 6.08 -19.15 1.62
CA SER A 18 4.91 -19.59 2.39
C SER A 18 3.81 -18.53 2.42
N LEU A 19 2.57 -18.95 2.13
CA LEU A 19 1.38 -18.10 2.02
C LEU A 19 1.08 -17.35 3.31
N ILE A 20 0.95 -18.07 4.43
CA ILE A 20 0.44 -17.54 5.69
C ILE A 20 1.34 -16.42 6.27
N PRO A 21 2.64 -16.63 6.53
CA PRO A 21 3.46 -15.61 7.18
C PRO A 21 3.63 -14.35 6.32
N VAL A 22 3.75 -14.52 5.00
CA VAL A 22 3.95 -13.39 4.09
C VAL A 22 2.64 -12.62 3.84
N ALA A 23 1.52 -13.32 3.63
CA ALA A 23 0.23 -12.65 3.50
C ALA A 23 -0.16 -11.89 4.77
N ALA A 24 0.16 -12.42 5.96
CA ALA A 24 -0.15 -11.81 7.25
C ALA A 24 0.77 -10.64 7.62
N ALA A 25 1.99 -10.59 7.07
CA ALA A 25 2.94 -9.52 7.35
C ALA A 25 2.41 -8.13 6.95
N PHE A 26 1.75 -8.03 5.80
CA PHE A 26 1.19 -6.77 5.31
C PHE A 26 0.12 -6.14 6.23
N PRO A 27 -0.97 -6.85 6.60
CA PRO A 27 -1.96 -6.30 7.53
C PRO A 27 -1.38 -6.08 8.93
N ALA A 28 -0.46 -6.93 9.41
CA ALA A 28 0.19 -6.73 10.72
C ALA A 28 1.00 -5.41 10.74
N ALA A 29 1.83 -5.18 9.73
CA ALA A 29 2.58 -3.93 9.60
C ALA A 29 1.66 -2.73 9.41
N TYR A 30 0.49 -2.90 8.79
CA TYR A 30 -0.48 -1.83 8.61
C TYR A 30 -1.15 -1.42 9.92
N VAL A 31 -1.58 -2.38 10.73
CA VAL A 31 -2.12 -2.12 12.06
C VAL A 31 -1.08 -1.44 12.94
N LEU A 32 0.17 -1.91 12.93
CA LEU A 32 1.27 -1.27 13.68
C LEU A 32 1.56 0.14 13.17
N GLY A 33 1.48 0.38 11.86
CA GLY A 33 1.59 1.71 11.26
C GLY A 33 0.49 2.67 11.76
N TYR A 34 -0.75 2.20 11.88
CA TYR A 34 -1.85 3.00 12.42
C TYR A 34 -1.68 3.39 13.89
N LEU A 35 -0.99 2.56 14.68
CA LEU A 35 -0.70 2.89 16.08
C LEU A 35 0.30 4.05 16.21
N MET A 36 1.08 4.33 15.15
CA MET A 36 2.05 5.43 15.17
C MET A 36 1.43 6.75 14.72
N ILE A 37 0.71 7.38 15.65
CA ILE A 37 0.06 8.69 15.49
C ILE A 37 1.02 9.83 15.12
N PHE A 38 2.32 9.68 15.41
CA PHE A 38 3.34 10.68 15.11
C PHE A 38 3.95 10.53 13.71
N ALA A 39 3.76 9.39 13.05
CA ALA A 39 4.25 9.14 11.70
C ALA A 39 3.10 9.35 10.70
N PRO A 40 3.10 10.45 9.91
CA PRO A 40 2.03 10.68 8.93
C PRO A 40 1.95 9.50 7.96
N ALA A 41 0.74 8.95 7.78
CA ALA A 41 0.46 7.76 6.98
C ALA A 41 1.31 6.51 7.32
N GLY A 42 1.88 6.44 8.54
CA GLY A 42 2.77 5.36 8.96
C GLY A 42 4.12 5.33 8.23
N LEU A 43 4.56 6.46 7.64
CA LEU A 43 5.83 6.59 6.92
C LEU A 43 7.02 6.12 7.76
N GLY A 44 7.81 5.20 7.22
CA GLY A 44 8.98 4.60 7.85
C GLY A 44 8.65 3.47 8.82
N VAL A 45 7.56 3.59 9.58
CA VAL A 45 7.11 2.57 10.55
C VAL A 45 6.59 1.33 9.84
N ARG A 46 5.70 1.53 8.87
CA ARG A 46 5.09 0.42 8.13
C ARG A 46 6.13 -0.35 7.33
N GLU A 47 7.04 0.40 6.69
CA GLU A 47 8.16 -0.13 5.94
C GLU A 47 9.10 -0.92 6.86
N GLY A 48 9.43 -0.38 8.04
CA GLY A 48 10.24 -1.05 9.03
C GLY A 48 9.65 -2.39 9.50
N PHE A 49 8.36 -2.41 9.86
CA PHE A 49 7.70 -3.64 10.28
C PHE A 49 7.56 -4.66 9.15
N LEU A 50 7.27 -4.22 7.92
CA LEU A 50 7.29 -5.10 6.76
C LEU A 50 8.67 -5.74 6.56
N ILE A 51 9.75 -4.95 6.67
CA ILE A 51 11.11 -5.47 6.57
C ILE A 51 11.36 -6.50 7.68
N VAL A 52 11.00 -6.19 8.93
CA VAL A 52 11.18 -7.11 10.06
C VAL A 52 10.44 -8.43 9.85
N PHE A 53 9.20 -8.40 9.37
CA PHE A 53 8.40 -9.61 9.16
C PHE A 53 8.84 -10.44 7.94
N LEU A 54 9.32 -9.79 6.88
CA LEU A 54 9.75 -10.46 5.66
C LEU A 54 11.21 -10.93 5.72
N SER A 55 12.07 -10.30 6.52
CA SER A 55 13.50 -10.62 6.58
C SER A 55 13.81 -12.09 6.87
N PRO A 56 13.08 -12.80 7.76
CA PRO A 56 13.29 -14.23 7.98
C PRO A 56 12.97 -15.11 6.76
N HIS A 57 12.19 -14.59 5.81
CA HIS A 57 11.71 -15.35 4.65
C HIS A 57 12.45 -14.98 3.37
N LEU A 58 12.82 -13.70 3.19
CA LEU A 58 13.39 -13.18 1.93
C LEU A 58 14.79 -12.57 2.10
N GLY A 59 15.28 -12.43 3.34
CA GLY A 59 16.47 -11.65 3.66
C GLY A 59 16.23 -10.13 3.66
N LEU A 60 17.16 -9.37 4.23
CA LEU A 60 17.02 -7.92 4.47
C LEU A 60 16.86 -7.10 3.18
N GLY A 61 17.69 -7.38 2.16
CA GLY A 61 17.70 -6.63 0.90
C GLY A 61 16.36 -6.72 0.15
N PRO A 62 15.92 -7.93 -0.23
CA PRO A 62 14.63 -8.12 -0.90
C PRO A 62 13.44 -7.61 -0.07
N SER A 63 13.47 -7.79 1.26
CA SER A 63 12.43 -7.28 2.15
C SER A 63 12.32 -5.75 2.10
N GLY A 64 13.44 -5.04 2.01
CA GLY A 64 13.46 -3.58 1.83
C GLY A 64 12.81 -3.14 0.52
N VAL A 65 13.15 -3.82 -0.58
CA VAL A 65 12.56 -3.53 -1.90
C VAL A 65 11.04 -3.77 -1.86
N ILE A 66 10.61 -4.91 -1.33
CA ILE A 66 9.19 -5.25 -1.25
C ILE A 66 8.42 -4.28 -0.35
N ALA A 67 9.01 -3.83 0.75
CA ALA A 67 8.38 -2.82 1.62
C ALA A 67 8.12 -1.51 0.85
N VAL A 68 9.06 -1.05 0.03
CA VAL A 68 8.89 0.14 -0.81
C VAL A 68 7.85 -0.09 -1.91
N VAL A 69 7.91 -1.24 -2.60
CA VAL A 69 6.93 -1.59 -3.64
C VAL A 69 5.52 -1.65 -3.04
N ALA A 70 5.34 -2.21 -1.85
CA ALA A 70 4.07 -2.26 -1.16
C ALA A 70 3.50 -0.86 -0.84
N ARG A 71 4.37 0.11 -0.53
CA ARG A 71 3.97 1.51 -0.32
C ARG A 71 3.53 2.18 -1.61
N LEU A 72 4.29 2.00 -2.69
CA LEU A 72 3.92 2.52 -4.00
C LEU A 72 2.59 1.92 -4.45
N TRP A 73 2.42 0.61 -4.30
CA TRP A 73 1.19 -0.09 -4.63
C TRP A 73 -0.02 0.47 -3.86
N THR A 74 0.09 0.59 -2.53
CA THR A 74 -1.02 1.10 -1.70
C THR A 74 -1.33 2.57 -1.99
N THR A 75 -0.31 3.41 -2.12
CA THR A 75 -0.50 4.82 -2.46
C THR A 75 -1.13 4.98 -3.85
N LEU A 76 -0.77 4.16 -4.85
CA LEU A 76 -1.45 4.17 -6.14
C LEU A 76 -2.91 3.75 -6.02
N THR A 77 -3.22 2.72 -5.22
CA THR A 77 -4.61 2.28 -5.02
C THR A 77 -5.49 3.32 -4.32
N GLU A 78 -4.90 4.25 -3.58
CA GLU A 78 -5.60 5.34 -2.91
C GLU A 78 -5.67 6.61 -3.78
N VAL A 79 -4.51 7.06 -4.28
CA VAL A 79 -4.36 8.35 -4.97
C VAL A 79 -4.99 8.33 -6.35
N VAL A 80 -4.90 7.22 -7.10
CA VAL A 80 -5.44 7.17 -8.47
C VAL A 80 -6.96 7.33 -8.48
N PRO A 81 -7.74 6.52 -7.73
CA PRO A 81 -9.19 6.71 -7.67
C PRO A 81 -9.57 8.07 -7.09
N ALA A 82 -8.90 8.52 -6.03
CA ALA A 82 -9.15 9.83 -5.43
C ALA A 82 -8.97 10.97 -6.44
N SER A 83 -7.91 10.91 -7.25
CA SER A 83 -7.63 11.90 -8.30
C SER A 83 -8.70 11.88 -9.38
N VAL A 84 -9.09 10.70 -9.86
CA VAL A 84 -10.15 10.54 -10.88
C VAL A 84 -11.46 11.15 -10.41
N PHE A 85 -11.91 10.80 -9.20
CA PHE A 85 -13.15 11.35 -8.63
C PHE A 85 -13.07 12.86 -8.41
N TRP A 86 -11.91 13.37 -7.96
CA TRP A 86 -11.69 14.80 -7.79
C TRP A 86 -11.80 15.56 -9.12
N PHE A 87 -11.18 15.07 -10.20
CA PHE A 87 -11.26 15.71 -11.52
C PHE A 87 -12.68 15.69 -12.10
N GLN A 88 -13.42 14.59 -11.91
CA GLN A 88 -14.82 14.51 -12.32
C GLN A 88 -15.69 15.54 -11.57
N HIS A 89 -15.47 15.69 -10.26
CA HIS A 89 -16.22 16.66 -9.44
C HIS A 89 -15.98 18.10 -9.87
N ILE A 90 -14.74 18.47 -10.17
CA ILE A 90 -14.41 19.84 -10.62
C ILE A 90 -15.02 20.12 -12.01
N THR A 91 -14.99 19.14 -12.92
CA THR A 91 -15.49 19.32 -14.29
C THR A 91 -17.02 19.45 -14.32
N SER A 92 -17.75 18.65 -13.53
CA SER A 92 -19.21 18.71 -13.45
C SER A 92 -19.73 20.01 -12.84
N LYS A 93 -19.00 20.62 -11.89
CA LYS A 93 -19.37 21.93 -11.32
C LYS A 93 -19.32 23.05 -12.37
N ARG A 94 -18.28 23.04 -13.20
CA ARG A 94 -18.08 24.08 -14.23
C ARG A 94 -19.18 24.06 -15.31
N ALA A 95 -19.62 22.87 -15.71
CA ALA A 95 -20.72 22.72 -16.66
C ALA A 95 -22.09 23.14 -16.09
N GLY A 96 -22.29 23.02 -14.78
CA GLY A 96 -23.51 23.49 -14.12
C GLY A 96 -23.60 25.02 -14.00
N GLU A 97 -22.47 25.71 -13.82
CA GLU A 97 -22.41 27.17 -13.74
C GLU A 97 -22.64 27.85 -15.10
N GLU A 98 -22.21 27.23 -16.20
CA GLU A 98 -22.44 27.74 -17.58
C GLU A 98 -23.89 27.64 -18.06
N LEU A 99 -24.71 26.73 -17.51
CA LEU A 99 -26.12 26.56 -17.89
C LEU A 99 -27.09 27.46 -17.11
N VAL A 100 -26.60 28.14 -16.07
CA VAL A 100 -27.40 29.04 -15.21
C VAL A 100 -27.21 30.52 -15.59
N GLN A 101 -26.20 30.83 -16.42
CA GLN A 101 -26.00 32.15 -17.03
C GLN A 101 -26.74 32.26 -18.37
#